data_AF-A0A7W1C651-F1
#
_entry.id   AF-A0A7W1C651-F1
#
_cell.length_a   1.000
_cell.length_b   1.000
_cell.length_c   1.000
_cell.angle_alpha   90.00
_cell.angle_beta   90.00
_cell.angle_gamma   90.00
#
_symmetry.space_group_name_H-M   'P 1'
#
loop_
_entity.id
_entity.type
_entity.pdbx_description
1 polymer ?
#
loop_
_entity_poly.entity_id
_entity_poly.type
_entity_poly.pdbx_seq_one_letter_code
_entity_poly.pdbx_strand_id
1 'polypeptide(L)'
;MKALKGFGLPGLLLAVMLVLASCGGGAAGGGGAGGGKEDGGMQGMDHGSMDGGKKGGGGMQGMDHGSMGSMGDEKMARQMVSPKGEYSDRAFIDAMVPHHEGAIDMAKVALKNAQHEEIKRLARDIVGTQEAEIKKLGEIREREFGSAESPSGMSDMDMQMMGMTDPQKLAKKRPFDRAFIDAMIPHHESAIAMANVALQESENGEIRGIAEDIVGAQKREIAQMRSWRQQWYPEG
;
A
#
# COMPACT_ATOMS: atom_id res chain seq x y z
N MET A 1 47.23 -31.03 26.80
CA MET A 1 48.42 -31.24 25.93
C MET A 1 48.03 -32.16 24.78
N LYS A 2 48.55 -31.88 23.57
CA LYS A 2 48.28 -32.47 22.24
C LYS A 2 47.02 -31.92 21.53
N ALA A 3 47.06 -31.47 20.27
CA ALA A 3 48.15 -31.05 19.37
C ALA A 3 47.49 -30.25 18.23
N LEU A 4 48.06 -29.09 17.89
CA LEU A 4 47.73 -28.29 16.71
C LEU A 4 48.42 -28.89 15.46
N LYS A 5 47.67 -28.98 14.35
CA LYS A 5 48.13 -29.01 12.95
C LYS A 5 46.97 -28.37 12.16
N GLY A 6 47.08 -27.35 11.32
CA GLY A 6 48.22 -26.73 10.65
C GLY A 6 47.95 -26.70 9.14
N PHE A 7 47.78 -25.49 8.59
CA PHE A 7 47.98 -25.05 7.20
C PHE A 7 46.91 -25.29 6.10
N GLY A 8 46.52 -24.18 5.44
CA GLY A 8 46.08 -24.17 4.03
C GLY A 8 44.96 -23.18 3.64
N LEU A 9 45.24 -21.88 3.56
CA LEU A 9 44.50 -20.89 2.75
C LEU A 9 45.48 -20.37 1.66
N PRO A 10 45.08 -19.70 0.55
CA PRO A 10 43.74 -19.43 0.02
C PRO A 10 43.59 -19.68 -1.51
N GLY A 11 42.35 -19.77 -2.00
CA GLY A 11 42.05 -19.78 -3.45
C GLY A 11 40.99 -18.72 -3.78
N LEU A 12 41.46 -17.50 -4.02
CA LEU A 12 40.68 -16.37 -4.53
C LEU A 12 40.44 -16.56 -6.03
N LEU A 13 39.19 -16.66 -6.46
CA LEU A 13 38.81 -16.55 -7.88
C LEU A 13 37.70 -15.50 -7.99
N LEU A 14 38.14 -14.26 -8.15
CA LEU A 14 37.30 -13.09 -8.39
C LEU A 14 37.08 -13.00 -9.92
N ALA A 15 35.94 -13.47 -10.41
CA ALA A 15 35.56 -13.30 -11.81
C ALA A 15 34.85 -11.95 -11.97
N VAL A 16 35.58 -10.95 -12.48
CA VAL A 16 35.03 -9.65 -12.91
C VAL A 16 34.49 -9.82 -14.33
N MET A 17 33.16 -9.83 -14.48
CA MET A 17 32.50 -9.72 -15.79
C MET A 17 32.09 -8.26 -16.02
N LEU A 18 32.89 -7.55 -16.81
CA LEU A 18 32.68 -6.19 -17.26
C LEU A 18 31.72 -6.21 -18.47
N VAL A 19 30.47 -5.77 -18.30
CA VAL A 19 29.55 -5.51 -19.42
C VAL A 19 29.67 -4.05 -19.82
N LEU A 20 30.19 -3.80 -21.02
CA LEU A 20 30.32 -2.48 -21.61
C LEU A 20 28.96 -1.95 -22.08
N ALA A 21 28.61 -0.75 -21.63
CA ALA A 21 27.51 0.04 -22.14
C ALA A 21 27.81 0.51 -23.57
N SER A 22 26.89 0.23 -24.50
CA SER A 22 26.91 0.79 -25.86
C SER A 22 25.97 2.00 -25.91
N CYS A 23 26.57 3.19 -25.95
CA CYS A 23 25.91 4.43 -26.34
C CYS A 23 25.88 4.54 -27.87
N GLY A 24 24.73 4.97 -28.41
CA GLY A 24 24.59 5.53 -29.76
C GLY A 24 23.12 5.93 -29.97
N GLY A 25 22.72 7.14 -30.35
CA GLY A 25 23.46 8.32 -30.81
C GLY A 25 22.95 8.76 -32.19
N GLY A 26 22.08 9.79 -32.23
CA GLY A 26 21.72 10.59 -33.42
C GLY A 26 20.47 10.12 -34.19
N ALA A 27 19.65 10.96 -34.83
CA ALA A 27 19.62 12.41 -35.06
C ALA A 27 18.17 12.75 -35.56
N ALA A 28 17.53 13.81 -35.08
CA ALA A 28 17.27 15.09 -35.78
C ALA A 28 16.52 15.04 -37.13
N GLY A 29 15.39 15.77 -37.19
CA GLY A 29 14.68 16.21 -38.40
C GLY A 29 13.28 16.71 -38.01
N GLY A 30 13.04 18.02 -37.83
CA GLY A 30 12.64 18.97 -38.88
C GLY A 30 11.11 18.90 -39.06
N GLY A 31 10.30 19.82 -38.54
CA GLY A 31 10.16 21.20 -39.02
C GLY A 31 8.93 21.28 -39.94
N GLY A 32 7.85 21.96 -39.51
CA GLY A 32 6.67 22.18 -40.35
C GLY A 32 5.54 22.91 -39.63
N ALA A 33 5.44 24.22 -39.86
CA ALA A 33 4.35 25.08 -39.43
C ALA A 33 3.36 25.33 -40.58
N GLY A 34 2.10 25.59 -40.22
CA GLY A 34 0.99 26.02 -41.11
C GLY A 34 -0.22 25.10 -40.93
N GLY A 35 -1.46 25.54 -40.71
CA GLY A 35 -2.10 26.85 -40.82
C GLY A 35 -3.52 26.62 -41.41
N GLY A 36 -4.57 27.08 -40.72
CA GLY A 36 -5.97 27.14 -41.19
C GLY A 36 -6.93 26.14 -40.49
N LYS A 37 -7.92 26.53 -39.67
CA LYS A 37 -9.26 27.15 -39.97
C LYS A 37 -10.11 26.23 -40.90
N GLU A 38 -11.35 25.82 -40.62
CA GLU A 38 -12.47 26.34 -39.83
C GLU A 38 -13.48 25.21 -39.42
N ASP A 39 -14.28 25.53 -38.41
CA ASP A 39 -15.73 25.31 -38.20
C ASP A 39 -16.45 23.95 -38.25
N GLY A 40 -17.25 23.72 -37.19
CA GLY A 40 -18.29 22.69 -37.11
C GLY A 40 -18.89 22.61 -35.70
N GLY A 41 -19.85 23.49 -35.40
CA GLY A 41 -20.47 23.63 -34.09
C GLY A 41 -21.43 22.50 -33.70
N MET A 42 -21.61 22.31 -32.39
CA MET A 42 -22.79 21.71 -31.78
C MET A 42 -23.16 22.46 -30.50
N GLN A 43 -24.42 22.89 -30.47
CA GLN A 43 -25.16 23.56 -29.40
C GLN A 43 -25.13 22.70 -28.11
N GLY A 44 -24.97 23.24 -26.90
CA GLY A 44 -25.92 24.13 -26.25
C GLY A 44 -26.94 23.30 -25.45
N MET A 45 -26.58 22.90 -24.23
CA MET A 45 -27.56 22.42 -23.24
C MET A 45 -27.35 23.14 -21.91
N ASP A 46 -28.33 23.96 -21.61
CA ASP A 46 -28.56 24.74 -20.40
C ASP A 46 -29.18 23.82 -19.33
N HIS A 47 -28.69 23.88 -18.09
CA HIS A 47 -29.38 23.32 -16.93
C HIS A 47 -29.33 24.35 -15.80
N GLY A 48 -30.48 25.01 -15.62
CA GLY A 48 -30.69 26.10 -14.69
C GLY A 48 -30.50 25.77 -13.21
N SER A 49 -30.30 26.86 -12.47
CA SER A 49 -30.03 26.93 -11.04
C SER A 49 -31.32 27.05 -10.21
N MET A 50 -31.34 26.31 -9.09
CA MET A 50 -31.97 26.58 -7.77
C MET A 50 -33.50 26.70 -7.62
N ASP A 51 -34.08 25.94 -6.68
CA ASP A 51 -34.52 26.45 -5.36
C ASP A 51 -35.01 25.36 -4.37
N GLY A 52 -34.65 25.53 -3.09
CA GLY A 52 -35.59 25.52 -1.96
C GLY A 52 -36.22 24.22 -1.44
N GLY A 53 -35.53 23.52 -0.52
CA GLY A 53 -36.14 22.45 0.30
C GLY A 53 -35.51 22.33 1.69
N LYS A 54 -35.94 23.15 2.64
CA LYS A 54 -35.49 23.17 4.05
C LYS A 54 -36.37 22.23 4.90
N LYS A 55 -35.75 21.26 5.60
CA LYS A 55 -36.16 20.53 6.84
C LYS A 55 -35.27 19.28 6.94
N GLY A 56 -34.70 18.83 8.05
CA GLY A 56 -34.78 19.15 9.47
C GLY A 56 -33.62 18.41 10.17
N GLY A 57 -33.35 18.80 11.41
CA GLY A 57 -32.11 18.49 12.14
C GLY A 57 -31.86 17.02 12.51
N GLY A 58 -30.58 16.78 12.80
CA GLY A 58 -30.05 15.53 13.34
C GLY A 58 -28.52 15.58 13.31
N GLY A 59 -27.92 16.40 14.18
CA GLY A 59 -26.46 16.47 14.30
C GLY A 59 -25.91 15.13 14.77
N MET A 60 -25.21 14.41 13.90
CA MET A 60 -24.29 13.35 14.29
C MET A 60 -22.91 13.97 14.53
N GLN A 61 -22.83 14.85 15.53
CA GLN A 61 -21.55 15.29 16.09
C GLN A 61 -21.28 14.42 17.31
N GLY A 62 -20.25 13.57 17.23
CA GLY A 62 -19.76 12.82 18.38
C GLY A 62 -19.77 11.30 18.28
N MET A 63 -19.60 10.71 17.09
CA MET A 63 -19.08 9.34 17.05
C MET A 63 -17.57 9.41 17.23
N ASP A 64 -17.14 9.13 18.46
CA ASP A 64 -15.75 8.88 18.80
C ASP A 64 -15.26 7.70 17.95
N HIS A 65 -14.38 7.99 16.98
CA HIS A 65 -13.83 7.01 16.05
C HIS A 65 -12.81 6.06 16.70
N GLY A 66 -12.50 6.22 18.00
CA GLY A 66 -11.50 5.41 18.69
C GLY A 66 -12.00 4.07 19.24
N SER A 67 -13.32 3.90 19.43
CA SER A 67 -13.85 2.76 20.22
C SER A 67 -14.70 1.73 19.45
N MET A 68 -14.92 1.91 18.14
CA MET A 68 -15.56 0.90 17.27
C MET A 68 -14.56 0.08 16.42
N GLY A 69 -13.30 0.49 16.35
CA GLY A 69 -12.28 0.00 15.40
C GLY A 69 -11.58 -1.29 15.82
N SER A 70 -12.30 -2.33 16.22
CA SER A 70 -11.67 -3.66 16.35
C SER A 70 -12.61 -4.81 16.00
N MET A 71 -13.87 -4.77 16.45
CA MET A 71 -14.89 -5.71 15.97
C MET A 71 -15.41 -5.36 14.56
N GLY A 72 -15.38 -4.07 14.19
CA GLY A 72 -15.74 -3.64 12.82
C GLY A 72 -14.73 -4.13 11.79
N ASP A 73 -13.45 -4.06 12.13
CA ASP A 73 -12.34 -4.29 11.21
C ASP A 73 -12.20 -5.77 10.84
N GLU A 74 -12.35 -6.69 11.80
CA GLU A 74 -12.29 -8.13 11.53
C GLU A 74 -13.47 -8.60 10.67
N LYS A 75 -14.69 -8.16 10.99
CA LYS A 75 -15.88 -8.49 10.21
C LYS A 75 -15.76 -7.99 8.77
N MET A 76 -15.21 -6.80 8.60
CA MET A 76 -15.04 -6.17 7.29
C MET A 76 -13.91 -6.82 6.48
N ALA A 77 -12.76 -7.05 7.09
CA ALA A 77 -11.67 -7.81 6.48
C ALA A 77 -12.16 -9.17 5.99
N ARG A 78 -12.99 -9.85 6.80
CA ARG A 78 -13.62 -11.11 6.41
C ARG A 78 -14.56 -10.95 5.21
N GLN A 79 -15.36 -9.88 5.14
CA GLN A 79 -16.23 -9.62 3.98
C GLN A 79 -15.43 -9.42 2.69
N MET A 80 -14.27 -8.75 2.76
CA MET A 80 -13.41 -8.49 1.60
C MET A 80 -12.83 -9.79 1.03
N VAL A 81 -12.36 -10.69 1.91
CA VAL A 81 -11.73 -11.95 1.48
C VAL A 81 -12.72 -13.12 1.38
N SER A 82 -13.99 -12.89 1.71
CA SER A 82 -15.07 -13.89 1.69
C SER A 82 -16.35 -13.35 1.02
N PRO A 83 -16.33 -13.02 -0.29
CA PRO A 83 -17.39 -12.28 -0.98
C PRO A 83 -18.77 -12.98 -1.05
N LYS A 84 -18.88 -14.22 -0.55
CA LYS A 84 -20.14 -14.97 -0.41
C LYS A 84 -20.29 -15.64 0.96
N GLY A 85 -19.54 -15.17 1.96
CA GLY A 85 -19.43 -15.83 3.27
C GLY A 85 -18.48 -17.03 3.29
N GLU A 86 -17.83 -17.33 2.16
CA GLU A 86 -16.78 -18.34 2.02
C GLU A 86 -15.49 -17.67 1.58
N TYR A 87 -14.37 -18.02 2.24
CA TYR A 87 -13.05 -17.52 1.90
C TYR A 87 -12.63 -17.88 0.47
N SER A 88 -11.85 -17.00 -0.14
CA SER A 88 -11.22 -17.23 -1.44
C SER A 88 -9.81 -16.67 -1.48
N ASP A 89 -8.83 -17.50 -1.84
CA ASP A 89 -7.46 -17.05 -2.11
C ASP A 89 -7.45 -15.93 -3.17
N ARG A 90 -8.31 -16.03 -4.18
CA ARG A 90 -8.46 -14.99 -5.20
C ARG A 90 -8.94 -13.67 -4.59
N ALA A 91 -9.94 -13.71 -3.71
CA ALA A 91 -10.45 -12.50 -3.04
C ALA A 91 -9.41 -11.90 -2.09
N PHE A 92 -8.64 -12.74 -1.39
CA PHE A 92 -7.50 -12.29 -0.59
C PHE A 92 -6.47 -11.55 -1.44
N ILE A 93 -6.05 -12.13 -2.58
CA ILE A 93 -5.09 -11.48 -3.48
C ILE A 93 -5.68 -10.18 -4.06
N ASP A 94 -6.92 -10.23 -4.56
CA ASP A 94 -7.60 -9.10 -5.18
C ASP A 94 -7.82 -7.93 -4.21
N ALA A 95 -7.85 -8.19 -2.90
CA ALA A 95 -7.91 -7.17 -1.86
C ALA A 95 -6.52 -6.71 -1.39
N MET A 96 -5.59 -7.65 -1.14
CA MET A 96 -4.29 -7.35 -0.53
C MET A 96 -3.34 -6.61 -1.48
N VAL A 97 -3.38 -6.90 -2.79
CA VAL A 97 -2.50 -6.21 -3.76
C VAL A 97 -2.76 -4.70 -3.77
N PRO A 98 -3.98 -4.21 -4.06
CA PRO A 98 -4.23 -2.77 -4.02
C PRO A 98 -4.14 -2.18 -2.59
N HIS A 99 -4.28 -3.00 -1.54
CA HIS A 99 -3.98 -2.60 -0.17
C HIS A 99 -2.51 -2.22 0.03
N HIS A 100 -1.62 -3.08 -0.43
CA HIS A 100 -0.18 -2.82 -0.39
C HIS A 100 0.23 -1.65 -1.28
N GLU A 101 -0.38 -1.48 -2.45
CA GLU A 101 -0.13 -0.32 -3.30
C GLU A 101 -0.42 1.01 -2.56
N GLY A 102 -1.51 1.05 -1.78
CA GLY A 102 -1.85 2.21 -0.94
C GLY A 102 -0.78 2.51 0.13
N ALA A 103 -0.27 1.48 0.83
CA ALA A 103 0.80 1.65 1.80
C ALA A 103 2.13 2.07 1.16
N ILE A 104 2.47 1.53 -0.02
CA ILE A 104 3.65 1.93 -0.80
C ILE A 104 3.56 3.41 -1.18
N ASP A 105 2.40 3.89 -1.62
CA ASP A 105 2.21 5.29 -1.99
C ASP A 105 2.35 6.23 -0.78
N MET A 106 1.75 5.88 0.37
CA MET A 106 1.95 6.61 1.62
C MET A 106 3.42 6.62 2.05
N ALA A 107 4.12 5.48 1.94
CA ALA A 107 5.54 5.38 2.26
C ALA A 107 6.41 6.24 1.33
N LYS A 108 6.13 6.26 0.01
CA LYS A 108 6.80 7.15 -0.94
C LYS A 108 6.59 8.63 -0.62
N VAL A 109 5.42 9.00 -0.11
CA VAL A 109 5.17 10.36 0.41
C VAL A 109 6.01 10.63 1.67
N ALA A 110 6.13 9.66 2.57
CA ALA A 110 6.94 9.79 3.78
C ALA A 110 8.43 9.99 3.49
N LEU A 111 8.99 9.30 2.49
CA LEU A 111 10.39 9.49 2.08
C LEU A 111 10.72 10.96 1.72
N LYS A 112 9.73 11.72 1.25
CA LYS A 112 9.89 13.12 0.87
C LYS A 112 9.59 14.11 1.99
N ASN A 113 8.72 13.76 2.94
CA ASN A 113 8.13 14.70 3.89
C ASN A 113 8.46 14.43 5.36
N ALA A 114 8.95 13.22 5.69
CA ALA A 114 9.21 12.83 7.07
C ALA A 114 10.36 13.64 7.69
N GLN A 115 10.16 14.00 8.96
CA GLN A 115 11.12 14.76 9.75
C GLN A 115 12.11 13.83 10.47
N HIS A 116 11.64 12.69 10.96
CA HIS A 116 12.44 11.69 11.66
C HIS A 116 13.00 10.65 10.67
N GLU A 117 14.28 10.29 10.83
CA GLU A 117 14.93 9.29 9.97
C GLU A 117 14.37 7.88 10.22
N GLU A 118 13.84 7.62 11.41
CA GLU A 118 13.11 6.41 11.77
C GLU A 118 11.91 6.18 10.84
N ILE A 119 11.13 7.22 10.55
CA ILE A 119 9.99 7.13 9.63
C ILE A 119 10.46 6.91 8.19
N LYS A 120 11.54 7.56 7.75
CA LYS A 120 12.11 7.30 6.41
C LYS A 120 12.65 5.88 6.28
N ARG A 121 13.24 5.34 7.34
CA ARG A 121 13.72 3.95 7.37
C ARG A 121 12.55 2.98 7.29
N LEU A 122 11.52 3.17 8.13
CA LEU A 122 10.29 2.38 8.06
C LEU A 122 9.67 2.45 6.65
N ALA A 123 9.59 3.64 6.05
CA ALA A 123 9.02 3.80 4.72
C ALA A 123 9.80 3.03 3.63
N ARG A 124 11.14 2.97 3.71
CA ARG A 124 11.94 2.13 2.79
C ARG A 124 11.66 0.63 2.99
N ASP A 125 11.55 0.21 4.25
CA ASP A 125 11.28 -1.18 4.62
C ASP A 125 9.88 -1.60 4.10
N ILE A 126 8.86 -0.74 4.29
CA ILE A 126 7.50 -0.95 3.75
C ILE A 126 7.52 -1.11 2.23
N VAL A 127 8.15 -0.17 1.51
CA VAL A 127 8.22 -0.22 0.04
C VAL A 127 8.85 -1.54 -0.42
N GLY A 128 10.02 -1.90 0.11
CA GLY A 128 10.73 -3.10 -0.31
C GLY A 128 9.97 -4.40 -0.01
N THR A 129 9.41 -4.52 1.19
CA THR A 129 8.67 -5.73 1.59
C THR A 129 7.37 -5.87 0.81
N GLN A 130 6.57 -4.81 0.72
CA GLN A 130 5.26 -4.89 0.08
C GLN A 130 5.36 -5.03 -1.45
N GLU A 131 6.36 -4.44 -2.11
CA GLU A 131 6.63 -4.70 -3.55
C GLU A 131 6.97 -6.19 -3.79
N ALA A 132 7.75 -6.81 -2.90
CA ALA A 132 8.06 -8.23 -3.00
C ALA A 132 6.84 -9.12 -2.76
N GLU A 133 5.96 -8.74 -1.83
CA GLU A 133 4.71 -9.44 -1.55
C GLU A 133 3.71 -9.33 -2.72
N ILE A 134 3.52 -8.14 -3.29
CA ILE A 134 2.71 -7.93 -4.50
C ILE A 134 3.18 -8.85 -5.63
N LYS A 135 4.50 -8.91 -5.86
CA LYS A 135 5.07 -9.78 -6.91
C LYS A 135 4.71 -11.25 -6.68
N LYS A 136 4.87 -11.76 -5.45
CA LYS A 136 4.52 -13.16 -5.11
C LYS A 136 3.03 -13.41 -5.28
N LEU A 137 2.18 -12.50 -4.80
CA LEU A 137 0.72 -12.62 -4.93
C LEU A 137 0.29 -12.63 -6.40
N GLY A 138 0.88 -11.77 -7.24
CA GLY A 138 0.63 -11.75 -8.69
C GLY A 138 1.05 -13.04 -9.39
N GLU A 139 2.19 -13.64 -9.00
CA GLU A 139 2.64 -14.94 -9.52
C GLU A 139 1.68 -16.08 -9.16
N ILE A 140 1.20 -16.11 -7.92
CA ILE A 140 0.17 -17.07 -7.48
C ILE A 140 -1.12 -16.83 -8.27
N ARG A 141 -1.52 -15.56 -8.43
CA ARG A 141 -2.76 -15.21 -9.11
C ARG A 141 -2.77 -15.62 -10.58
N GLU A 142 -1.67 -15.38 -11.29
CA GLU A 142 -1.49 -15.81 -12.68
C GLU A 142 -1.60 -17.34 -12.77
N ARG A 143 -0.88 -18.05 -11.91
CA ARG A 143 -0.82 -19.52 -11.93
C ARG A 143 -2.16 -20.18 -11.61
N GLU A 144 -2.86 -19.70 -10.58
CA GLU A 144 -4.08 -20.33 -10.07
C GLU A 144 -5.36 -19.80 -10.74
N PHE A 145 -5.35 -18.55 -11.22
CA PHE A 145 -6.55 -17.86 -11.71
C PHE A 145 -6.42 -17.28 -13.13
N GLY A 146 -5.28 -17.50 -13.80
CA GLY A 146 -5.07 -17.16 -15.22
C GLY A 146 -4.84 -15.68 -15.50
N SER A 147 -4.53 -14.87 -14.48
CA SER A 147 -4.11 -13.47 -14.65
C SER A 147 -3.38 -12.94 -13.41
N ALA A 148 -2.27 -12.24 -13.61
CA ALA A 148 -1.54 -11.51 -12.57
C ALA A 148 -2.26 -10.23 -12.11
N GLU A 149 -3.14 -9.68 -12.96
CA GLU A 149 -3.75 -8.36 -12.78
C GLU A 149 -4.89 -8.39 -11.75
N SER A 150 -4.66 -7.88 -10.54
CA SER A 150 -5.74 -7.62 -9.57
C SER A 150 -6.68 -6.52 -10.08
N PRO A 151 -7.97 -6.51 -9.67
CA PRO A 151 -8.88 -5.41 -9.98
C PRO A 151 -8.24 -4.07 -9.59
N SER A 152 -8.08 -3.18 -10.57
CA SER A 152 -7.65 -1.81 -10.34
C SER A 152 -8.89 -0.96 -10.03
N GLY A 153 -8.82 -0.19 -8.94
CA GLY A 153 -9.87 0.74 -8.54
C GLY A 153 -10.76 0.20 -7.42
N MET A 154 -10.41 0.54 -6.18
CA MET A 154 -11.33 0.50 -5.05
C MET A 154 -12.24 1.72 -5.09
N SER A 155 -13.49 1.59 -4.63
CA SER A 155 -14.33 2.77 -4.42
C SER A 155 -13.75 3.67 -3.32
N ASP A 156 -14.07 4.96 -3.32
CA ASP A 156 -13.67 5.87 -2.23
C ASP A 156 -14.13 5.35 -0.86
N MET A 157 -15.29 4.68 -0.83
CA MET A 157 -15.81 4.05 0.37
C MET A 157 -14.92 2.88 0.80
N ASP A 158 -14.53 2.00 -0.12
CA ASP A 158 -13.64 0.87 0.19
C ASP A 158 -12.26 1.34 0.64
N MET A 159 -11.70 2.38 0.00
CA MET A 159 -10.41 2.97 0.40
C MET A 159 -10.47 3.52 1.83
N GLN A 160 -11.49 4.30 2.16
CA GLN A 160 -11.65 4.84 3.51
C GLN A 160 -11.82 3.74 4.56
N MET A 161 -12.53 2.68 4.20
CA MET A 161 -12.83 1.54 5.06
C MET A 161 -11.59 0.65 5.30
N MET A 162 -10.64 0.60 4.35
CA MET A 162 -9.35 -0.09 4.50
C MET A 162 -8.26 0.76 5.18
N GLY A 163 -8.62 1.92 5.74
CA GLY A 163 -7.65 2.83 6.36
C GLY A 163 -6.71 3.51 5.36
N MET A 164 -7.00 3.45 4.05
CA MET A 164 -6.23 4.17 3.06
C MET A 164 -6.52 5.66 3.17
N THR A 165 -5.45 6.44 3.25
CA THR A 165 -5.52 7.88 3.15
C THR A 165 -4.96 8.31 1.80
N ASP A 166 -5.61 9.30 1.19
CA ASP A 166 -5.12 9.97 -0.01
C ASP A 166 -3.68 10.49 0.23
N PRO A 167 -2.66 9.96 -0.48
CA PRO A 167 -1.26 10.32 -0.27
C PRO A 167 -0.99 11.81 -0.49
N GLN A 168 -1.72 12.47 -1.40
CA GLN A 168 -1.60 13.90 -1.67
C GLN A 168 -2.18 14.74 -0.54
N LYS A 169 -3.24 14.27 0.12
CA LYS A 169 -3.73 14.88 1.37
C LYS A 169 -2.75 14.65 2.52
N LEU A 170 -2.19 13.44 2.66
CA LEU A 170 -1.20 13.13 3.69
C LEU A 170 0.03 14.03 3.60
N ALA A 171 0.55 14.24 2.38
CA ALA A 171 1.71 15.10 2.12
C ALA A 171 1.56 16.53 2.67
N LYS A 172 0.33 17.03 2.81
CA LYS A 172 0.00 18.38 3.28
C LYS A 172 -0.18 18.47 4.80
N LYS A 173 -0.27 17.35 5.52
CA LYS A 173 -0.51 17.33 6.97
C LYS A 173 0.75 17.70 7.75
N ARG A 174 0.58 18.41 8.87
CA ARG A 174 1.66 18.79 9.80
C ARG A 174 1.18 18.65 11.26
N PRO A 175 2.02 18.14 12.20
CA PRO A 175 3.32 17.49 11.95
C PRO A 175 3.15 16.25 11.05
N PHE A 176 4.01 16.09 10.04
CA PHE A 176 3.83 15.06 9.02
C PHE A 176 3.93 13.66 9.63
N ASP A 177 4.96 13.42 10.44
CA ASP A 177 5.26 12.11 11.02
C ASP A 177 4.12 11.61 11.92
N ARG A 178 3.50 12.53 12.69
CA ARG A 178 2.28 12.22 13.45
C ARG A 178 1.16 11.75 12.53
N ALA A 179 0.89 12.49 11.46
CA ALA A 179 -0.18 12.15 10.52
C ALA A 179 0.10 10.85 9.77
N PHE A 180 1.36 10.57 9.43
CA PHE A 180 1.77 9.30 8.82
C PHE A 180 1.53 8.13 9.78
N ILE A 181 1.96 8.24 11.03
CA ILE A 181 1.74 7.19 12.04
C ILE A 181 0.24 6.97 12.28
N ASP A 182 -0.52 8.05 12.48
CA ASP A 182 -1.96 8.00 12.74
C ASP A 182 -2.75 7.38 11.56
N ALA A 183 -2.21 7.42 10.33
CA ALA A 183 -2.78 6.78 9.15
C ALA A 183 -2.29 5.33 8.93
N MET A 184 -1.00 5.06 9.13
CA MET A 184 -0.41 3.78 8.79
C MET A 184 -0.72 2.68 9.83
N ILE A 185 -0.97 3.04 11.09
CA ILE A 185 -1.39 2.06 12.11
C ILE A 185 -2.70 1.36 11.71
N PRO A 186 -3.83 2.07 11.48
CA PRO A 186 -5.09 1.40 11.12
C PRO A 186 -5.01 0.71 9.75
N HIS A 187 -4.23 1.27 8.81
CA HIS A 187 -3.95 0.60 7.54
C HIS A 187 -3.34 -0.79 7.77
N HIS A 188 -2.28 -0.88 8.58
CA HIS A 188 -1.64 -2.15 8.92
C HIS A 188 -2.56 -3.11 9.70
N GLU A 189 -3.38 -2.58 10.60
CA GLU A 189 -4.35 -3.40 11.35
C GLU A 189 -5.34 -4.11 10.42
N SER A 190 -5.81 -3.44 9.36
CA SER A 190 -6.71 -4.04 8.37
C SER A 190 -6.03 -5.12 7.51
N ALA A 191 -4.77 -4.94 7.11
CA ALA A 191 -4.01 -5.98 6.41
C ALA A 191 -3.75 -7.20 7.31
N ILE A 192 -3.43 -6.99 8.59
CA ILE A 192 -3.30 -8.09 9.57
C ILE A 192 -4.61 -8.85 9.71
N ALA A 193 -5.76 -8.16 9.74
CA ALA A 193 -7.07 -8.79 9.83
C ALA A 193 -7.35 -9.69 8.60
N MET A 194 -7.11 -9.20 7.37
CA MET A 194 -7.26 -10.00 6.16
C MET A 194 -6.31 -11.20 6.13
N ALA A 195 -5.04 -11.00 6.51
CA ALA A 195 -4.05 -12.05 6.57
C ALA A 195 -4.42 -13.14 7.60
N ASN A 196 -4.96 -12.77 8.76
CA ASN A 196 -5.43 -13.76 9.74
C ASN A 196 -6.57 -14.64 9.21
N VAL A 197 -7.49 -14.10 8.40
CA VAL A 197 -8.52 -14.93 7.75
C VAL A 197 -7.88 -15.91 6.77
N ALA A 198 -6.92 -15.47 5.96
CA ALA A 198 -6.16 -16.35 5.07
C ALA A 198 -5.40 -17.46 5.82
N LEU A 199 -4.79 -17.14 6.97
CA LEU A 199 -4.12 -18.14 7.82
C LEU A 199 -5.07 -19.20 8.40
N GLN A 200 -6.33 -18.83 8.61
CA GLN A 200 -7.34 -19.74 9.15
C GLN A 200 -7.98 -20.59 8.06
N GLU A 201 -8.24 -20.00 6.88
CA GLU A 201 -9.14 -20.59 5.89
C GLU A 201 -8.45 -21.04 4.59
N SER A 202 -7.25 -20.54 4.27
CA SER A 202 -6.53 -20.97 3.07
C SER A 202 -5.90 -22.36 3.25
N GLU A 203 -6.05 -23.20 2.24
CA GLU A 203 -5.33 -24.47 2.09
C GLU A 203 -4.03 -24.31 1.27
N ASN A 204 -3.84 -23.16 0.63
CA ASN A 204 -2.66 -22.88 -0.18
C ASN A 204 -1.47 -22.48 0.71
N GLY A 205 -0.45 -23.35 0.78
CA GLY A 205 0.74 -23.14 1.61
C GLY A 205 1.52 -21.86 1.29
N GLU A 206 1.54 -21.41 0.02
CA GLU A 206 2.20 -20.16 -0.36
C GLU A 206 1.44 -18.93 0.15
N ILE A 207 0.11 -18.93 0.02
CA ILE A 207 -0.75 -17.85 0.54
C ILE A 207 -0.64 -17.77 2.06
N ARG A 208 -0.68 -18.91 2.75
CA ARG A 208 -0.47 -18.97 4.20
C ARG A 208 0.89 -18.40 4.58
N GLY A 209 1.96 -18.79 3.90
CA GLY A 209 3.31 -18.26 4.15
C GLY A 209 3.40 -16.75 4.00
N ILE A 210 2.81 -16.19 2.93
CA ILE A 210 2.74 -14.74 2.73
C ILE A 210 1.92 -14.07 3.84
N ALA A 211 0.80 -14.66 4.25
CA ALA A 211 -0.02 -14.12 5.34
C ALA A 211 0.72 -14.13 6.69
N GLU A 212 1.55 -15.16 6.97
CA GLU A 212 2.40 -15.19 8.17
C GLU A 212 3.45 -14.07 8.15
N ASP A 213 4.08 -13.86 6.99
CA ASP A 213 5.06 -12.79 6.77
C ASP A 213 4.43 -11.40 7.01
N ILE A 214 3.26 -11.14 6.42
CA ILE A 214 2.49 -9.89 6.59
C ILE A 214 2.18 -9.66 8.07
N VAL A 215 1.58 -10.64 8.76
CA VAL A 215 1.22 -10.50 10.17
C VAL A 215 2.44 -10.23 11.04
N GLY A 216 3.54 -10.94 10.79
CA GLY A 216 4.78 -10.80 11.53
C GLY A 216 5.42 -9.42 11.34
N ALA A 217 5.55 -8.97 10.09
CA ALA A 217 6.15 -7.68 9.76
C ALA A 217 5.30 -6.52 10.29
N GLN A 218 4.02 -6.48 9.95
CA GLN A 218 3.18 -5.33 10.26
C GLN A 218 2.91 -5.17 11.76
N LYS A 219 2.87 -6.27 12.54
CA LYS A 219 2.81 -6.16 14.02
C LYS A 219 4.06 -5.47 14.61
N ARG A 220 5.25 -5.76 14.08
CA ARG A 220 6.49 -5.10 14.53
C ARG A 220 6.47 -3.62 14.17
N GLU A 221 6.03 -3.29 12.96
CA GLU A 221 5.94 -1.92 12.48
C GLU A 221 4.92 -1.10 13.27
N ILE A 222 3.74 -1.67 13.58
CA ILE A 222 2.75 -1.04 14.48
C ILE A 222 3.38 -0.77 15.86
N ALA A 223 4.11 -1.73 16.43
CA ALA A 223 4.75 -1.55 17.73
C ALA A 223 5.78 -0.39 17.72
N GLN A 224 6.58 -0.29 16.66
CA GLN A 224 7.51 0.82 16.46
C GLN A 224 6.77 2.15 16.34
N MET A 225 5.76 2.23 15.47
CA MET A 225 4.96 3.43 15.26
C MET A 225 4.25 3.89 16.53
N ARG A 226 3.65 2.98 17.30
CA ARG A 226 3.01 3.32 18.59
C ARG A 226 4.01 3.86 19.60
N SER A 227 5.20 3.25 19.69
CA SER A 227 6.28 3.75 20.55
C SER A 227 6.70 5.16 20.17
N TRP A 228 6.93 5.41 18.87
CA TRP A 228 7.29 6.73 18.36
C TRP A 228 6.17 7.75 18.56
N ARG A 229 4.91 7.34 18.36
CA ARG A 229 3.74 8.20 18.55
C ARG A 229 3.62 8.70 19.97
N GLN A 230 3.87 7.84 20.96
CA GLN A 230 3.87 8.20 22.37
C GLN A 230 5.08 9.07 22.73
N GLN A 231 6.27 8.73 22.21
CA GLN A 231 7.52 9.43 22.55
C GLN A 231 7.57 10.85 21.97
N TRP A 232 7.15 11.03 20.71
CA TRP A 232 7.29 12.30 20.00
C TRP A 232 6.06 13.19 20.14
N TYR A 233 4.90 12.61 20.43
CA TYR A 233 3.61 13.30 20.52
C TYR A 233 2.78 12.78 21.70
N PRO A 234 3.28 12.88 22.95
CA PRO A 234 2.55 12.41 24.12
C PRO A 234 1.19 13.11 24.23
N GLU A 235 0.16 12.35 24.66
CA GLU A 235 -1.10 12.95 25.06
C GLU A 235 -0.86 13.75 26.35
N GLY A 236 -1.30 15.01 26.35
CA GLY A 236 -1.07 15.96 27.44
C GLY A 236 -1.94 15.71 28.66
#